data_AF-A0A9E3J4Z0-F1
#
_entry.id   AF-A0A9E3J4Z0-F1
#
_cell.length_a   1.000
_cell.length_b   1.000
_cell.length_c   1.000
_cell.angle_alpha   90.00
_cell.angle_beta   90.00
_cell.angle_gamma   90.00
#
_symmetry.space_group_name_H-M   'P 1'
#
loop_
_entity.id
_entity.type
_entity.pdbx_description
1 polymer ?
#
loop_
_entity_poly.entity_id
_entity_poly.type
_entity_poly.pdbx_seq_one_letter_code
_entity_poly.pdbx_strand_id
1 'polypeptide(L)'
;MTGRELEWSRGDRAKAAAKLMVGWVALLWLLEVVDVASGHALDGLGITPRTPSELIDVIPAAFIHFGFAHVAANSVPLLVMGFLAALGGLRRFAAVCALIIVADGLGVWLIAPA
;
A
#
# COMPACT_ATOMS: atom_id res chain seq x y z
N MET A 1 13.41 -39.82 3.95
CA MET A 1 12.57 -38.89 4.74
C MET A 1 12.06 -37.83 3.81
N THR A 2 10.90 -38.07 3.21
CA THR A 2 10.26 -37.17 2.24
C THR A 2 9.73 -35.95 2.98
N GLY A 3 10.40 -34.82 2.81
CA GLY A 3 9.93 -33.52 3.28
C GLY A 3 8.61 -33.22 2.58
N ARG A 4 7.51 -33.30 3.33
CA ARG A 4 6.22 -32.80 2.89
C ARG A 4 6.36 -31.28 2.86
N GLU A 5 6.76 -30.72 1.72
CA GLU A 5 6.60 -29.29 1.48
C GLU A 5 5.15 -28.94 1.84
N LEU A 6 4.99 -27.96 2.73
CA LEU A 6 3.70 -27.49 3.18
C LEU A 6 2.99 -26.80 2.01
N GLU A 7 2.47 -27.56 1.05
CA GLU A 7 1.64 -27.03 -0.03
C GLU A 7 0.38 -26.45 0.62
N TRP A 8 0.28 -25.13 0.60
CA TRP A 8 -0.92 -24.43 1.05
C TRP A 8 -2.13 -24.82 0.20
N SER A 9 -3.23 -25.14 0.88
CA SER A 9 -4.50 -25.33 0.18
C SER A 9 -4.97 -24.02 -0.45
N ARG A 10 -5.86 -24.12 -1.46
CA ARG A 10 -6.52 -22.93 -2.04
C ARG A 10 -7.23 -22.10 -0.97
N GLY A 11 -7.80 -22.75 0.04
CA GLY A 11 -8.45 -22.09 1.17
C GLY A 11 -7.47 -21.30 2.05
N ASP A 12 -6.28 -21.83 2.29
CA ASP A 12 -5.25 -21.14 3.09
C ASP A 12 -4.71 -19.90 2.37
N ARG A 13 -4.50 -20.01 1.05
CA ARG A 13 -4.13 -18.86 0.20
C ARG A 13 -5.19 -17.77 0.24
N ALA A 14 -6.46 -18.13 0.13
CA ALA A 14 -7.55 -17.16 0.19
C ALA A 14 -7.65 -16.49 1.58
N LYS A 15 -7.54 -17.25 2.66
CA LYS A 15 -7.52 -16.70 4.03
C LYS A 15 -6.35 -15.75 4.24
N ALA A 16 -5.16 -16.08 3.74
CA ALA A 16 -3.98 -15.22 3.86
C ALA A 16 -4.14 -13.92 3.06
N ALA A 17 -4.61 -14.00 1.81
CA ALA A 17 -4.90 -12.83 0.99
C ALA A 17 -5.96 -11.93 1.66
N ALA A 18 -7.03 -12.50 2.21
CA ALA A 18 -8.06 -11.75 2.92
C ALA A 18 -7.51 -11.06 4.17
N LYS A 19 -6.73 -11.77 5.01
CA LYS A 19 -6.08 -11.19 6.19
C LYS A 19 -5.11 -10.07 5.82
N LEU A 20 -4.34 -10.26 4.76
CA LEU A 20 -3.42 -9.24 4.25
C LEU A 20 -4.18 -7.98 3.83
N MET A 21 -5.27 -8.11 3.09
CA MET A 21 -6.05 -6.96 2.62
C MET A 21 -6.78 -6.23 3.74
N VAL A 22 -7.40 -6.95 4.66
CA VAL A 22 -8.01 -6.35 5.86
C VAL A 22 -6.95 -5.64 6.69
N GLY A 23 -5.79 -6.26 6.90
CA GLY A 23 -4.68 -5.66 7.62
C GLY A 23 -4.12 -4.41 6.92
N TRP A 24 -4.01 -4.44 5.60
CA TRP A 24 -3.54 -3.29 4.82
C TRP A 24 -4.51 -2.12 4.92
N VAL A 25 -5.81 -2.33 4.70
CA VAL A 25 -6.81 -1.26 4.84
C VAL A 25 -6.85 -0.73 6.28
N ALA A 26 -6.79 -1.61 7.27
CA ALA A 26 -6.72 -1.20 8.67
C ALA A 26 -5.48 -0.33 8.96
N LEU A 27 -4.33 -0.65 8.37
CA LEU A 27 -3.12 0.16 8.47
C LEU A 27 -3.34 1.56 7.88
N LEU A 28 -3.93 1.68 6.69
CA LEU A 28 -4.16 2.98 6.04
C LEU A 28 -5.11 3.85 6.86
N TRP A 29 -6.20 3.27 7.38
CA TRP A 29 -7.12 3.96 8.28
C TRP A 29 -6.45 4.37 9.60
N LEU A 30 -5.59 3.53 10.16
CA LEU A 30 -4.83 3.87 11.36
C LEU A 30 -3.89 5.05 11.11
N LEU A 31 -3.20 5.07 9.97
CA LEU A 31 -2.33 6.18 9.59
C LEU A 31 -3.11 7.49 9.45
N GLU A 32 -4.28 7.49 8.82
CA GLU A 32 -5.15 8.68 8.73
C GLU A 32 -5.61 9.16 10.12
N VAL A 33 -5.99 8.23 11.01
CA VAL A 33 -6.35 8.58 12.39
C VAL A 33 -5.16 9.19 13.13
N VAL A 34 -3.96 8.62 12.97
CA VAL A 34 -2.73 9.14 13.57
C VAL A 34 -2.42 10.53 13.02
N ASP A 35 -2.57 10.73 11.71
CA ASP A 35 -2.33 12.02 11.06
C ASP A 35 -3.21 13.10 11.69
N VAL A 36 -4.53 12.90 11.72
CA VAL A 36 -5.48 13.83 12.33
C VAL A 36 -5.18 14.05 13.82
N ALA A 37 -4.89 12.98 14.58
CA ALA A 37 -4.58 13.09 16.00
C ALA A 37 -3.26 13.83 16.28
N SER A 38 -2.33 13.81 15.32
CA SER A 38 -1.04 14.50 15.40
C SER A 38 -1.06 15.94 14.91
N GLY A 39 -2.23 16.44 14.46
CA GLY A 39 -2.33 17.76 13.84
C GLY A 39 -1.75 17.80 12.42
N HIS A 40 -1.97 16.75 11.64
CA HIS A 40 -1.53 16.61 10.26
C HIS A 40 -0.01 16.49 10.07
N ALA A 41 0.67 15.81 10.99
CA ALA A 41 2.12 15.67 10.93
C ALA A 41 2.59 14.73 9.80
N LEU A 42 1.73 13.86 9.27
CA LEU A 42 2.07 12.93 8.19
C LEU A 42 1.86 13.54 6.80
N ASP A 43 1.14 14.67 6.68
CA ASP A 43 0.97 15.40 5.41
C ASP A 43 2.30 15.79 4.77
N GLY A 44 3.35 15.94 5.57
CA GLY A 44 4.71 16.24 5.10
C GLY A 44 5.44 15.07 4.43
N LEU A 45 4.87 13.86 4.42
CA LEU A 45 5.45 12.66 3.81
C LEU A 45 4.99 12.46 2.34
N GLY A 46 4.43 13.50 1.73
CA GLY A 46 4.02 13.53 0.33
C GLY A 46 5.18 13.76 -0.64
N ILE A 47 4.87 13.77 -1.94
CA ILE A 47 5.85 14.03 -3.00
C ILE A 47 5.53 15.37 -3.67
N THR A 48 6.41 16.35 -3.48
CA THR A 48 6.47 17.57 -4.29
C THR A 48 7.38 17.32 -5.50
N PRO A 49 6.91 17.61 -6.72
CA PRO A 49 7.67 17.29 -7.92
C PRO A 49 9.02 18.00 -7.95
N ARG A 50 10.08 17.23 -8.21
CA ARG A 50 11.45 17.71 -8.40
C ARG A 50 12.09 18.33 -7.14
N THR A 51 11.54 18.08 -5.94
CA THR A 51 12.17 18.43 -4.66
C THR A 51 13.11 17.30 -4.21
N PRO A 52 14.44 17.51 -4.14
CA PRO A 52 15.39 16.42 -3.85
C PRO A 52 15.22 15.75 -2.49
N SER A 53 14.85 16.51 -1.45
CA SER A 53 14.66 15.99 -0.10
C SER A 53 13.50 15.01 0.00
N GLU A 54 12.49 15.15 -0.85
CA GLU A 54 11.24 14.37 -0.80
C GLU A 54 11.30 13.10 -1.68
N LEU A 55 12.47 12.80 -2.28
CA LEU A 55 12.67 11.51 -2.93
C LEU A 55 12.62 10.34 -1.93
N ILE A 56 12.97 10.61 -0.67
CA ILE A 56 12.82 9.65 0.43
C ILE A 56 11.35 9.30 0.69
N ASP A 57 10.45 10.20 0.31
CA ASP A 57 9.03 10.08 0.59
C ASP A 57 8.27 9.23 -0.44
N VAL A 58 8.94 8.74 -1.49
CA VAL A 58 8.37 7.81 -2.49
C VAL A 58 7.67 6.61 -1.84
N ILE A 59 8.25 6.06 -0.77
CA ILE A 59 7.66 4.92 -0.05
C ILE A 59 6.50 5.37 0.86
N PRO A 60 6.70 6.28 1.84
CA PRO A 60 5.62 6.67 2.75
C PRO A 60 4.44 7.34 2.04
N ALA A 61 4.67 8.06 0.93
CA ALA A 61 3.62 8.67 0.11
C ALA A 61 2.59 7.65 -0.40
N ALA A 62 2.95 6.38 -0.56
CA ALA A 62 2.03 5.32 -0.96
C ALA A 62 1.04 4.89 0.14
N PHE A 63 1.21 5.35 1.38
CA PHE A 63 0.41 4.91 2.53
C PHE A 63 -0.39 6.06 3.18
N ILE A 64 0.10 7.27 3.11
CA ILE A 64 -0.58 8.46 3.65
C ILE A 64 -1.74 8.90 2.76
N HIS A 65 -2.75 9.50 3.36
CA HIS A 65 -3.94 9.98 2.68
C HIS A 65 -4.23 11.41 3.13
N PHE A 66 -5.01 12.13 2.31
CA PHE A 66 -5.45 13.49 2.62
C PHE A 66 -6.95 13.46 2.88
N GLY A 67 -7.32 13.12 4.11
CA GLY A 67 -8.70 13.09 4.58
C GLY A 67 -9.36 11.72 4.50
N PHE A 68 -10.26 11.47 5.47
CA PHE A 68 -11.04 10.23 5.58
C PHE A 68 -11.83 9.84 4.31
N ALA A 69 -12.30 10.83 3.54
CA ALA A 69 -12.99 10.58 2.28
C ALA A 69 -12.07 9.91 1.25
N HIS A 70 -10.79 10.27 1.23
CA HIS A 70 -9.82 9.73 0.28
C HIS A 70 -9.49 8.25 0.62
N VAL A 71 -9.19 7.95 1.89
CA VAL A 71 -8.94 6.55 2.31
C VAL A 71 -10.19 5.68 2.17
N ALA A 72 -11.39 6.22 2.42
CA ALA A 72 -12.64 5.50 2.21
C ALA A 72 -12.86 5.14 0.73
N ALA A 73 -12.65 6.08 -0.19
CA ALA A 73 -12.81 5.86 -1.63
C ALA A 73 -11.85 4.79 -2.18
N ASN A 74 -10.64 4.69 -1.62
CA ASN A 74 -9.64 3.69 -2.03
C ASN A 74 -9.84 2.31 -1.37
N SER A 75 -10.54 2.24 -0.24
CA SER A 75 -10.67 1.01 0.55
C SER A 75 -11.32 -0.14 -0.23
N VAL A 76 -12.44 0.11 -0.91
CA VAL A 76 -13.15 -0.97 -1.65
C VAL A 76 -12.34 -1.46 -2.85
N PRO A 77 -11.83 -0.58 -3.75
CA PRO A 77 -10.95 -1.01 -4.84
C PRO A 77 -9.73 -1.78 -4.34
N LEU A 78 -9.06 -1.30 -3.28
CA LEU A 78 -7.89 -1.96 -2.71
C LEU A 78 -8.22 -3.35 -2.15
N LEU A 79 -9.31 -3.49 -1.38
CA LEU A 79 -9.76 -4.79 -0.87
C LEU A 79 -9.98 -5.79 -2.00
N VAL A 80 -10.70 -5.38 -3.05
CA VAL A 80 -11.06 -6.29 -4.14
C VAL A 80 -9.85 -6.62 -5.00
N MET A 81 -9.19 -5.61 -5.56
CA MET A 81 -8.10 -5.80 -6.53
C MET A 81 -6.85 -6.36 -5.85
N GLY A 82 -6.54 -5.88 -4.65
CA GLY A 82 -5.42 -6.39 -3.86
C GLY A 82 -5.65 -7.83 -3.41
N PHE A 83 -6.88 -8.22 -3.06
CA PHE A 83 -7.20 -9.62 -2.75
C PHE A 83 -6.96 -10.52 -3.96
N LEU A 84 -7.49 -10.14 -5.12
CA LEU A 84 -7.31 -10.88 -6.38
C LEU A 84 -5.83 -10.99 -6.76
N ALA A 85 -5.05 -9.92 -6.57
CA ALA A 85 -3.61 -9.94 -6.82
C ALA A 85 -2.88 -10.86 -5.82
N ALA A 86 -3.22 -10.79 -4.53
CA ALA A 86 -2.62 -11.61 -3.47
C ALA A 86 -2.97 -13.10 -3.59
N LEU A 87 -4.14 -13.47 -4.16
CA LEU A 87 -4.46 -14.85 -4.51
C LEU A 87 -3.43 -15.47 -5.46
N GLY A 88 -2.84 -14.66 -6.35
CA GLY A 88 -1.75 -15.04 -7.25
C GLY A 88 -0.44 -15.39 -6.52
N GLY A 89 -0.31 -15.03 -5.24
CA GLY A 89 0.81 -15.35 -4.37
C GLY A 89 1.41 -14.09 -3.72
N LEU A 90 1.63 -14.16 -2.40
CA LEU A 90 2.04 -13.01 -1.58
C LEU A 90 3.40 -12.42 -2.01
N ARG A 91 4.35 -13.26 -2.43
CA ARG A 91 5.66 -12.80 -2.92
C ARG A 91 5.54 -11.99 -4.20
N ARG A 92 4.70 -12.44 -5.13
CA ARG A 92 4.43 -11.73 -6.40
C ARG A 92 3.69 -10.43 -6.13
N PHE A 93 2.68 -10.48 -5.25
CA PHE A 93 1.95 -9.31 -4.82
C PHE A 93 2.89 -8.23 -4.23
N ALA A 94 3.76 -8.60 -3.27
CA ALA A 94 4.71 -7.68 -2.68
C ALA A 94 5.68 -7.08 -3.71
N ALA A 95 6.19 -7.89 -4.65
CA ALA A 95 7.06 -7.40 -5.71
C ALA A 95 6.34 -6.41 -6.65
N VAL A 96 5.08 -6.67 -6.97
CA VAL A 96 4.25 -5.75 -7.78
C VAL A 96 3.97 -4.46 -7.02
N CYS A 97 3.63 -4.52 -5.72
CA CYS A 97 3.47 -3.32 -4.90
C CYS A 97 4.75 -2.49 -4.84
N ALA A 98 5.90 -3.11 -4.59
CA ALA A 98 7.18 -2.40 -4.56
C ALA A 98 7.50 -1.73 -5.91
N LEU A 99 7.24 -2.42 -7.02
CA LEU A 99 7.39 -1.86 -8.36
C LEU A 99 6.46 -0.66 -8.56
N ILE A 100 5.17 -0.79 -8.21
CA ILE A 100 4.19 0.30 -8.36
C ILE A 100 4.60 1.50 -7.53
N ILE A 101 4.93 1.31 -6.24
CA ILE A 101 5.33 2.39 -5.33
C ILE A 101 6.51 3.18 -5.91
N VAL A 102 7.56 2.47 -6.36
CA VAL A 102 8.75 3.14 -6.90
C VAL A 102 8.46 3.78 -8.26
N ALA A 103 7.83 3.06 -9.18
CA ALA A 103 7.60 3.57 -10.54
C ALA A 103 6.62 4.75 -10.55
N ASP A 104 5.52 4.66 -9.79
CA ASP A 104 4.51 5.71 -9.66
C ASP A 104 5.08 6.91 -8.92
N GLY A 105 5.74 6.72 -7.77
CA GLY A 105 6.33 7.82 -7.00
C GLY A 105 7.44 8.56 -7.76
N LEU A 106 8.32 7.84 -8.45
CA LEU A 106 9.30 8.46 -9.35
C LEU A 106 8.62 9.17 -10.54
N GLY A 107 7.53 8.60 -11.05
CA GLY A 107 6.67 9.24 -12.04
C GLY A 107 6.19 10.59 -11.54
N VAL A 108 5.44 10.63 -10.43
CA VAL A 108 4.97 11.87 -9.81
C VAL A 108 6.11 12.87 -9.63
N TRP A 109 7.23 12.44 -9.05
CA TRP A 109 8.39 13.30 -8.79
C TRP A 109 8.98 13.93 -10.08
N LEU A 110 9.07 13.18 -11.18
CA LEU A 110 9.67 13.64 -12.43
C LEU A 110 8.73 14.50 -13.27
N ILE A 111 7.47 14.10 -13.41
CA ILE A 111 6.56 14.58 -14.46
C ILE A 111 5.35 15.37 -13.95
N ALA A 112 5.00 15.34 -12.66
CA ALA A 112 3.86 16.10 -12.20
C ALA A 112 4.08 17.63 -12.31
N PRO A 113 3.00 18.43 -12.44
CA PRO A 113 3.09 19.89 -12.48
C PRO A 113 3.74 20.43 -11.20
N ALA A 114 4.58 21.46 -11.37
CA ALA A 114 5.10 22.24 -10.25
C ALA A 114 4.14 23.38 -9.90
#